data_AF-A0A495IVS2-F1
#
_entry.id   AF-A0A495IVS2-F1
#
_cell.length_a   1.000
_cell.length_b   1.000
_cell.length_c   1.000
_cell.angle_alpha   90.00
_cell.angle_beta   90.00
_cell.angle_gamma   90.00
#
_symmetry.space_group_name_H-M   'P 1'
#
loop_
_entity.id
_entity.type
_entity.pdbx_description
1 polymer ?
#
loop_
_entity_poly.entity_id
_entity_poly.type
_entity_poly.pdbx_seq_one_letter_code
_entity_poly.pdbx_strand_id
1 'polypeptide(L)'
;MKKGFLDGYKTYDTSNGYGNAKQWWQSFNQRMSKEDAEEILSSQAETPHSILGVAISATQAEIKKAFRSKINEWHPDRNQHRLQEAEEQSKKIIAAYSILTT
;
A
#
# COMPACT_ATOMS: atom_id res chain seq x y z
N MET A 1 25.08 14.06 -1.40
CA MET A 1 23.88 13.64 -0.65
C MET A 1 23.40 12.34 -1.27
N LYS A 2 23.14 11.27 -0.50
CA LYS A 2 22.65 10.00 -1.08
C LYS A 2 21.13 10.04 -1.14
N LYS A 3 20.57 10.04 -2.36
CA LYS A 3 19.12 9.92 -2.60
C LYS A 3 18.69 8.46 -2.44
N GLY A 4 17.60 8.22 -1.72
CA GLY A 4 16.96 6.91 -1.65
C GLY A 4 16.36 6.53 -3.00
N PHE A 5 16.04 5.25 -3.21
CA PHE A 5 15.60 4.67 -4.51
C PHE A 5 14.45 5.41 -5.21
N LEU A 6 13.76 6.27 -4.49
CA LEU A 6 12.35 6.43 -4.68
C LEU A 6 12.07 7.39 -5.87
N ASP A 7 12.47 8.66 -5.96
CA ASP A 7 13.44 9.48 -5.19
C ASP A 7 12.94 9.92 -3.80
N GLY A 8 11.70 10.44 -3.74
CA GLY A 8 10.75 10.20 -2.64
C GLY A 8 9.68 9.14 -3.01
N TYR A 9 9.21 9.16 -4.27
CA TYR A 9 8.89 8.02 -5.15
C TYR A 9 8.50 8.61 -6.52
N LYS A 10 9.00 8.08 -7.65
CA LYS A 10 8.42 8.35 -8.98
C LYS A 10 8.02 7.06 -9.68
N THR A 11 6.93 7.17 -10.42
CA THR A 11 6.18 6.11 -11.10
C THR A 11 7.02 5.32 -12.10
N TYR A 12 6.59 4.08 -12.35
CA TYR A 12 7.14 3.20 -13.39
C TYR A 12 7.15 3.91 -14.75
N ASP A 13 8.31 3.93 -15.42
CA ASP A 13 8.34 4.00 -16.88
C ASP A 13 7.93 2.63 -17.40
N THR A 14 6.92 2.65 -18.26
CA THR A 14 6.18 1.51 -18.75
C THR A 14 6.36 1.48 -20.25
N SER A 15 7.59 1.20 -20.69
CA SER A 15 8.02 1.45 -22.08
C SER A 15 7.17 0.79 -23.17
N ASN A 16 6.28 -0.16 -22.81
CA ASN A 16 5.05 -0.47 -23.55
C ASN A 16 3.86 -0.99 -22.67
N GLY A 17 3.77 -0.65 -21.37
CA GLY A 17 2.61 -1.02 -20.54
C GLY A 17 2.86 -1.19 -19.03
N TYR A 18 1.84 -0.93 -18.21
CA TYR A 18 1.94 -0.87 -16.74
C TYR A 18 2.35 -2.22 -16.11
N GLY A 19 3.32 -2.15 -15.19
CA GLY A 19 3.91 -3.32 -14.53
C GLY A 19 2.93 -4.00 -13.57
N ASN A 20 3.01 -5.32 -13.45
CA ASN A 20 1.99 -6.06 -12.72
C ASN A 20 2.06 -5.86 -11.19
N ALA A 21 0.93 -6.07 -10.50
CA ALA A 21 0.79 -5.88 -9.06
C ALA A 21 1.83 -6.62 -8.20
N LYS A 22 2.44 -7.71 -8.71
CA LYS A 22 3.52 -8.44 -8.01
C LYS A 22 4.84 -7.67 -8.05
N GLN A 23 5.17 -7.00 -9.17
CA GLN A 23 6.37 -6.14 -9.28
C GLN A 23 6.26 -4.92 -8.36
N TRP A 24 5.06 -4.33 -8.27
CA TRP A 24 4.76 -3.24 -7.34
C TRP A 24 4.92 -3.67 -5.88
N TRP A 25 4.28 -4.78 -5.48
CA TRP A 25 4.36 -5.32 -4.13
C TRP A 25 5.80 -5.69 -3.71
N GLN A 26 6.57 -6.28 -4.63
CA GLN A 26 7.96 -6.65 -4.39
C GLN A 26 8.86 -5.41 -4.20
N SER A 27 8.57 -4.31 -4.92
CA SER A 27 9.28 -3.04 -4.76
C SER A 27 8.91 -2.31 -3.47
N PHE A 28 7.68 -2.50 -2.98
CA PHE A 28 7.19 -1.98 -1.70
C PHE A 28 7.82 -2.70 -0.50
N ASN A 29 7.72 -4.03 -0.44
CA ASN A 29 8.17 -4.83 0.72
C ASN A 29 9.66 -4.67 1.03
N GLN A 30 10.45 -4.25 0.04
CA GLN A 30 11.87 -3.99 0.19
C GLN A 30 12.18 -2.69 0.96
N ARG A 31 11.18 -1.80 1.16
CA ARG A 31 11.44 -0.36 1.43
C ARG A 31 10.54 0.34 2.46
N MET A 32 9.38 -0.20 2.81
CA MET A 32 8.60 0.35 3.94
C MET A 32 9.01 -0.32 5.24
N SER A 33 9.60 0.46 6.14
CA SER A 33 9.85 0.03 7.51
C SER A 33 8.55 0.01 8.33
N LYS A 34 8.61 -0.52 9.55
CA LYS A 34 7.46 -0.53 10.47
C LYS A 34 7.14 0.91 10.92
N GLU A 35 8.20 1.68 11.10
CA GLU A 35 8.23 3.07 11.52
C GLU A 35 7.57 3.98 10.48
N ASP A 36 7.88 3.79 9.19
CA ASP A 36 7.22 4.52 8.09
C ASP A 36 5.70 4.22 8.05
N ALA A 37 5.31 2.97 8.31
CA ALA A 37 3.90 2.57 8.36
C ALA A 37 3.18 3.17 9.57
N GLU A 38 3.84 3.25 10.71
CA GLU A 38 3.32 3.90 11.93
C GLU A 38 3.17 5.42 11.73
N GLU A 39 4.12 6.10 11.07
CA GLU A 39 4.00 7.54 10.78
C GLU A 39 2.80 7.86 9.87
N ILE A 40 2.64 7.08 8.78
CA ILE A 40 1.52 7.24 7.84
C ILE A 40 0.17 7.12 8.56
N LEU A 41 0.03 6.19 9.50
CA LEU A 41 -1.21 5.96 10.24
C LEU A 41 -1.38 6.83 11.49
N SER A 42 -0.30 7.32 12.11
CA SER A 42 -0.35 8.24 13.25
C SER A 42 -1.08 9.54 12.93
N SER A 43 -1.01 9.97 11.66
CA SER A 43 -1.76 11.13 11.13
C SER A 43 -3.26 10.86 10.84
N GLN A 44 -3.71 9.61 10.93
CA GLN A 44 -5.07 9.19 10.55
C GLN A 44 -5.92 8.87 11.80
N ALA A 45 -7.21 9.22 11.76
CA ALA A 45 -8.17 8.82 12.79
C ALA A 45 -8.64 7.36 12.66
N GLU A 46 -8.26 6.67 11.58
CA GLU A 46 -8.70 5.32 11.26
C GLU A 46 -7.70 4.24 11.73
N THR A 47 -8.19 3.18 12.35
CA THR A 47 -7.35 2.05 12.76
C THR A 47 -6.92 1.19 11.56
N PRO A 48 -5.79 0.44 11.64
CA PRO A 48 -5.39 -0.49 10.59
C PRO A 48 -6.49 -1.48 10.17
N HIS A 49 -7.27 -1.98 11.14
CA HIS A 49 -8.42 -2.85 10.91
C HIS A 49 -9.53 -2.14 10.11
N SER A 50 -9.83 -0.88 10.44
CA SER A 50 -10.79 -0.04 9.71
C SER A 50 -10.36 0.18 8.25
N ILE A 51 -9.08 0.52 8.04
CA ILE A 51 -8.51 0.76 6.70
C ILE A 51 -8.60 -0.50 5.83
N LEU A 52 -8.32 -1.68 6.39
CA LEU A 52 -8.52 -2.96 5.69
C LEU A 52 -9.98 -3.41 5.62
N GLY A 53 -10.90 -2.78 6.36
CA GLY A 53 -12.33 -3.16 6.40
C GLY A 53 -12.56 -4.52 7.07
N VAL A 54 -11.76 -4.85 8.10
CA VAL A 54 -11.83 -6.12 8.84
C VAL A 54 -12.13 -5.89 10.31
N ALA A 55 -12.65 -6.93 10.99
CA ALA A 55 -12.84 -6.89 12.43
C ALA A 55 -11.50 -6.84 13.18
N ILE A 56 -11.50 -6.31 14.41
CA ILE A 56 -10.32 -6.30 15.30
C ILE A 56 -9.90 -7.74 15.66
N SER A 57 -10.84 -8.68 15.64
CA SER A 57 -10.61 -10.12 15.83
C SER A 57 -10.30 -10.88 14.54
N ALA A 58 -10.03 -10.20 13.42
CA ALA A 58 -9.80 -10.86 12.14
C ALA A 58 -8.53 -11.71 12.15
N THR A 59 -8.62 -12.89 11.55
CA THR A 59 -7.48 -13.80 11.40
C THR A 59 -6.48 -13.28 10.37
N GLN A 60 -5.23 -13.73 10.46
CA GLN A 60 -4.19 -13.43 9.47
C GLN A 60 -4.57 -13.85 8.04
N ALA A 61 -5.46 -14.82 7.86
CA ALA A 61 -5.99 -15.20 6.55
C ALA A 61 -6.97 -14.15 6.00
N GLU A 62 -7.85 -13.61 6.85
CA GLU A 62 -8.81 -12.56 6.49
C GLU A 62 -8.11 -11.23 6.22
N ILE A 63 -7.12 -10.85 7.04
CA ILE A 63 -6.25 -9.67 6.85
C ILE A 63 -5.57 -9.74 5.48
N LYS A 64 -4.95 -10.89 5.13
CA LYS A 64 -4.33 -11.12 3.81
C LYS A 64 -5.33 -11.08 2.66
N LYS A 65 -6.55 -11.58 2.85
CA LYS A 65 -7.62 -11.55 1.84
C LYS A 65 -8.12 -10.13 1.59
N ALA A 66 -8.39 -9.37 2.65
CA ALA A 66 -8.86 -7.99 2.59
C ALA A 66 -7.81 -7.07 1.93
N PHE A 67 -6.54 -7.18 2.35
CA PHE A 67 -5.42 -6.49 1.73
C PHE A 67 -5.36 -6.72 0.22
N ARG A 68 -5.36 -7.98 -0.24
CA ARG A 68 -5.33 -8.32 -1.67
C ARG A 68 -6.51 -7.73 -2.44
N SER A 69 -7.70 -7.74 -1.86
CA SER A 69 -8.90 -7.17 -2.47
C SER A 69 -8.76 -5.66 -2.65
N LYS A 70 -8.40 -4.94 -1.58
CA LYS A 70 -8.27 -3.48 -1.57
C LYS A 70 -7.11 -2.97 -2.44
N ILE A 71 -5.99 -3.68 -2.50
CA ILE A 71 -4.90 -3.35 -3.43
C ILE A 71 -5.31 -3.51 -4.90
N ASN A 72 -6.12 -4.53 -5.24
CA ASN A 72 -6.64 -4.69 -6.60
C ASN A 72 -7.73 -3.65 -6.95
N GLU A 73 -8.50 -3.20 -5.96
CA GLU A 73 -9.47 -2.12 -6.12
C GLU A 73 -8.79 -0.76 -6.35
N TRP A 74 -7.78 -0.43 -5.53
CA TRP A 74 -7.08 0.86 -5.53
C TRP A 74 -5.73 0.85 -6.28
N HIS A 75 -5.51 -0.11 -7.17
CA HIS A 75 -4.28 -0.15 -7.98
C HIS A 75 -4.23 1.05 -8.94
N PRO A 76 -3.10 1.78 -9.06
CA PRO A 76 -3.00 2.94 -9.94
C PRO A 76 -3.32 2.61 -11.40
N ASP A 77 -2.85 1.46 -11.92
CA ASP A 77 -3.15 0.99 -13.29
C ASP A 77 -4.65 0.89 -13.60
N ARG A 78 -5.48 0.59 -12.60
CA ARG A 78 -6.93 0.45 -12.72
C ARG A 78 -7.67 1.77 -12.44
N ASN A 79 -6.97 2.74 -11.88
CA ASN A 79 -7.48 4.02 -11.41
C ASN A 79 -6.72 5.20 -12.06
N GLN A 80 -6.31 5.06 -13.32
CA GLN A 80 -5.53 6.09 -14.06
C GLN A 80 -6.25 7.45 -14.14
N HIS A 81 -7.58 7.46 -14.05
CA HIS A 81 -8.41 8.66 -13.99
C HIS A 81 -8.37 9.39 -12.62
N ARG A 82 -7.81 8.76 -11.58
CA ARG A 82 -7.76 9.25 -10.19
C ARG A 82 -6.49 8.78 -9.47
N LEU A 83 -5.35 8.86 -10.17
CA LEU A 83 -4.05 8.33 -9.70
C LEU A 83 -3.68 8.76 -8.28
N GLN A 84 -3.87 10.03 -7.94
CA GLN A 84 -3.53 10.56 -6.61
C GLN A 84 -4.35 9.91 -5.49
N GLU A 85 -5.68 9.76 -5.67
CA GLU A 85 -6.55 9.07 -4.71
C GLU A 85 -6.15 7.59 -4.58
N ALA A 86 -5.86 6.92 -5.70
CA ALA A 86 -5.41 5.53 -5.72
C ALA A 86 -4.06 5.33 -5.02
N GLU A 87 -3.11 6.25 -5.20
CA GLU A 87 -1.85 6.25 -4.47
C GLU A 87 -2.04 6.47 -2.96
N GLU A 88 -2.87 7.43 -2.55
CA GLU A 88 -3.14 7.69 -1.14
C GLU A 88 -3.83 6.50 -0.45
N GLN A 89 -4.87 5.93 -1.09
CA GLN A 89 -5.56 4.76 -0.57
C GLN A 89 -4.66 3.54 -0.53
N SER A 90 -3.93 3.22 -1.61
CA SER A 90 -3.01 2.08 -1.62
C SER A 90 -1.94 2.22 -0.54
N LYS A 91 -1.32 3.40 -0.34
CA LYS A 91 -0.37 3.66 0.76
C LYS A 91 -0.96 3.31 2.13
N LYS A 92 -2.17 3.79 2.45
CA LYS A 92 -2.87 3.46 3.71
C LYS A 92 -3.11 1.95 3.86
N ILE A 93 -3.60 1.31 2.80
CA ILE A 93 -3.91 -0.14 2.78
C ILE A 93 -2.66 -0.97 3.09
N ILE A 94 -1.49 -0.61 2.55
CA ILE A 94 -0.26 -1.38 2.81
C ILE A 94 0.32 -1.05 4.18
N ALA A 95 0.30 0.22 4.62
CA ALA A 95 0.72 0.59 5.98
C ALA A 95 -0.07 -0.20 7.04
N ALA A 96 -1.40 -0.25 6.89
CA ALA A 96 -2.28 -1.04 7.74
C ALA A 96 -1.95 -2.54 7.70
N TYR A 97 -1.70 -3.10 6.52
CA TYR A 97 -1.30 -4.50 6.38
C TYR A 97 0.07 -4.80 7.02
N SER A 98 1.07 -3.91 6.88
CA SER A 98 2.38 -4.07 7.52
C SER A 98 2.24 -4.14 9.04
N ILE A 99 1.51 -3.20 9.66
CA ILE A 99 1.31 -3.20 11.12
C ILE A 99 0.57 -4.44 11.61
N LEU A 100 -0.42 -4.93 10.85
CA LEU A 100 -1.22 -6.10 11.24
C LEU A 100 -0.54 -7.46 10.93
N THR A 101 0.55 -7.48 10.17
CA THR A 101 1.27 -8.70 9.78
C THR A 101 2.74 -8.75 10.20
N THR A 102 3.20 -7.74 10.93
CA THR A 102 4.44 -7.73 11.71
C THR A 102 4.26 -8.51 13.02
#